data_AF-A0A821W814-F1
#
_entry.id   AF-A0A821W814-F1
#
_cell.length_a   1.000
_cell.length_b   1.000
_cell.length_c   1.000
_cell.angle_alpha   90.00
_cell.angle_beta   90.00
_cell.angle_gamma   90.00
#
_symmetry.space_group_name_H-M   'P 1'
#
loop_
_entity.id
_entity.type
_entity.pdbx_description
1 polymer ?
#
loop_
_entity_poly.entity_id
_entity_poly.type
_entity_poly.pdbx_seq_one_letter_code
_entity_poly.pdbx_strand_id
1 'polypeptide(L)'
;MSTFILSKTQRSKPLLLCNGLNYTIDKTTDDKIYWKCEFARTLKCKGRVHTNSLNTIISHETNNHNHLGNAVSSEIRIFEEKIRDRTINYNESTQTIIDNCLTNLSDSTV
;
A
#
# COMPACT_ATOMS: atom_id res chain seq x y z
N MET A 1 -15.74 -2.85 -10.78
CA MET A 1 -14.29 -2.94 -11.06
C MET A 1 -13.58 -3.24 -9.75
N SER A 2 -12.68 -4.22 -9.71
CA SER A 2 -11.90 -4.51 -8.50
C SER A 2 -10.78 -3.48 -8.34
N THR A 3 -10.82 -2.71 -7.25
CA THR A 3 -9.80 -1.71 -6.95
C THR A 3 -8.55 -2.39 -6.39
N PHE A 4 -7.39 -2.06 -6.94
CA PHE A 4 -6.09 -2.47 -6.40
C PHE A 4 -5.19 -1.26 -6.23
N ILE A 5 -4.27 -1.34 -5.26
CA ILE A 5 -3.37 -0.26 -4.91
C ILE A 5 -1.96 -0.84 -4.80
N LEU A 6 -1.01 -0.20 -5.48
CA LEU A 6 0.41 -0.45 -5.26
C LEU A 6 0.92 0.47 -4.15
N SER A 7 1.70 -0.11 -3.26
CA SER A 7 2.15 0.46 -2.00
C SER A 7 3.53 -0.11 -1.66
N LYS A 8 4.09 0.32 -0.54
CA LYS A 8 5.34 -0.21 0.01
C LYS A 8 5.16 -0.61 1.47
N THR A 9 5.92 -1.62 1.88
CA THR A 9 6.07 -2.00 3.28
C THR A 9 6.83 -0.91 4.07
N GLN A 10 6.81 -0.98 5.40
CA GLN A 10 7.62 -0.08 6.25
C GLN A 10 9.13 -0.14 5.95
N ARG A 11 9.60 -1.24 5.33
CA ARG A 11 11.00 -1.41 4.88
C ARG A 11 11.17 -1.11 3.38
N SER A 12 10.27 -0.31 2.81
CA SER A 12 10.27 0.14 1.41
C SER A 12 10.20 -0.97 0.35
N LYS A 13 9.87 -2.21 0.74
CA LYS A 13 9.63 -3.30 -0.21
C LYS A 13 8.28 -3.15 -0.91
N PRO A 14 8.13 -3.49 -2.20
CA PRO A 14 6.86 -3.39 -2.91
C PRO A 14 5.76 -4.25 -2.29
N LEU A 15 4.54 -3.72 -2.34
CA LEU A 15 3.34 -4.34 -1.83
C LEU A 15 2.16 -4.06 -2.77
N LEU A 16 1.31 -5.05 -2.98
CA LEU A 16 0.07 -4.92 -3.73
C LEU A 16 -1.11 -5.21 -2.79
N LEU A 17 -2.06 -4.30 -2.72
CA LEU A 17 -3.30 -4.43 -1.96
C LEU A 17 -4.43 -4.67 -2.96
N CYS A 18 -5.17 -5.76 -2.79
CA CYS A 18 -6.30 -6.07 -3.66
C CYS A 18 -7.38 -6.83 -2.88
N ASN A 19 -8.60 -6.30 -2.88
CA ASN A 19 -9.77 -6.90 -2.22
C ASN A 19 -9.52 -7.23 -0.73
N GLY A 20 -8.86 -6.33 0.01
CA GLY A 20 -8.54 -6.50 1.43
C GLY A 20 -7.43 -7.53 1.72
N LEU A 21 -6.75 -8.02 0.70
CA LEU A 21 -5.63 -8.95 0.81
C LEU A 21 -4.33 -8.26 0.37
N ASN A 22 -3.24 -8.60 1.06
CA ASN A 22 -1.93 -8.02 0.81
C ASN A 22 -1.01 -9.03 0.15
N TYR A 23 -0.25 -8.57 -0.84
CA TYR A 23 0.66 -9.40 -1.60
C TYR A 23 2.05 -8.77 -1.68
N THR A 24 3.07 -9.61 -1.57
CA THR A 24 4.48 -9.26 -1.71
C THR A 24 5.05 -9.90 -2.98
N ILE A 25 6.13 -9.35 -3.52
CA ILE A 25 6.77 -9.92 -4.71
C ILE A 25 7.28 -11.33 -4.40
N ASP A 26 6.89 -12.28 -5.25
CA ASP A 26 7.45 -13.62 -5.29
C ASP A 26 8.62 -13.68 -6.28
N LYS A 27 8.39 -13.20 -7.51
CA LYS A 27 9.42 -13.06 -8.54
C LYS A 27 9.03 -11.99 -9.57
N THR A 28 10.01 -11.47 -10.28
CA THR A 28 9.84 -10.54 -11.38
C THR A 28 10.46 -11.14 -12.64
N THR A 29 9.76 -11.01 -13.76
CA THR A 29 10.25 -11.30 -15.12
C THR A 29 10.13 -10.02 -15.95
N ASP A 30 10.68 -10.01 -17.16
CA ASP A 30 10.68 -8.80 -18.02
C ASP A 30 9.26 -8.22 -18.23
N ASP A 31 8.27 -9.09 -18.42
CA ASP A 31 6.90 -8.65 -18.74
C ASP A 31 5.92 -8.68 -17.56
N LYS A 32 6.30 -9.32 -16.44
CA LYS A 32 5.35 -9.70 -15.38
C LYS A 32 5.96 -9.64 -14.00
N ILE A 33 5.14 -9.25 -13.03
CA ILE A 33 5.45 -9.36 -11.61
C ILE A 33 4.50 -10.39 -11.00
N TYR A 34 5.08 -11.39 -10.36
CA TYR A 34 4.35 -12.43 -9.65
C TYR A 34 4.29 -12.06 -8.18
N TRP A 35 3.07 -11.95 -7.65
CA TRP A 35 2.80 -11.56 -6.28
C TRP A 35 2.24 -12.76 -5.50
N LYS A 36 2.72 -12.94 -4.27
CA LYS A 36 2.21 -13.94 -3.33
C LYS A 36 1.59 -13.26 -2.12
N CYS A 37 0.55 -13.89 -1.57
CA CYS A 37 -0.04 -13.45 -0.31
C CYS A 37 1.05 -13.27 0.77
N GLU A 38 0.94 -12.23 1.59
CA GLU A 38 1.87 -11.99 2.69
C GLU A 38 1.93 -13.17 3.68
N PHE A 39 0.82 -13.89 3.83
CA PHE A 39 0.72 -15.08 4.69
C PHE A 39 1.14 -16.39 3.99
N ALA A 40 1.75 -16.34 2.81
CA ALA A 40 2.22 -17.53 2.09
C ALA A 40 3.22 -18.36 2.91
N ARG A 41 4.04 -17.72 3.76
CA ARG A 41 5.01 -18.43 4.61
C ARG A 41 4.40 -18.91 5.93
N THR A 42 3.61 -18.05 6.58
CA THR A 42 3.08 -18.28 7.94
C THR A 42 1.84 -19.16 7.93
N LEU A 43 0.90 -18.94 7.01
CA LEU A 43 -0.35 -19.72 6.89
C LEU A 43 -0.34 -20.72 5.72
N LYS A 44 0.80 -20.84 5.00
CA LYS A 44 0.88 -21.63 3.76
C LYS A 44 -0.16 -21.22 2.71
N CYS A 45 -0.58 -19.95 2.74
CA CYS A 45 -1.57 -19.40 1.83
C CYS A 45 -1.10 -19.48 0.36
N LYS A 46 -1.98 -19.94 -0.53
CA LYS A 46 -1.69 -20.14 -1.96
C LYS A 46 -2.15 -18.96 -2.82
N GLY A 47 -2.76 -17.93 -2.26
CA GLY A 47 -3.23 -16.77 -3.01
C GLY A 47 -2.11 -16.11 -3.82
N ARG A 48 -2.37 -15.87 -5.12
CA ARG A 48 -1.46 -15.23 -6.08
C ARG A 48 -2.17 -14.16 -6.89
N VAL A 49 -1.40 -13.15 -7.29
CA VAL A 49 -1.79 -12.10 -8.23
C VAL A 49 -0.64 -11.90 -9.20
N HIS A 50 -0.92 -11.65 -10.48
CA HIS A 50 0.09 -11.27 -11.45
C HIS A 50 -0.25 -9.90 -12.02
N THR A 51 0.78 -9.05 -12.14
CA THR A 51 0.67 -7.79 -12.88
C THR A 51 1.58 -7.80 -14.09
N ASN A 52 1.26 -7.03 -15.12
CA ASN A 52 2.23 -6.72 -16.18
C ASN A 52 3.23 -5.62 -15.72
N SER A 53 4.18 -5.30 -16.58
CA SER A 53 5.15 -4.20 -16.38
C SER A 53 4.50 -2.82 -16.23
N LEU A 54 3.27 -2.65 -16.72
CA LEU A 54 2.44 -1.44 -16.56
C LEU A 54 1.57 -1.47 -15.29
N ASN A 55 1.88 -2.36 -14.34
CA ASN A 55 1.19 -2.46 -13.05
C ASN A 55 -0.31 -2.76 -13.14
N THR A 56 -0.79 -3.33 -14.24
CA THR A 56 -2.19 -3.77 -14.37
C THR A 56 -2.32 -5.24 -13.96
N ILE A 57 -3.37 -5.58 -13.21
CA ILE A 57 -3.65 -6.97 -12.84
C ILE A 57 -4.05 -7.75 -14.11
N ILE A 58 -3.27 -8.78 -14.44
CA ILE A 58 -3.52 -9.69 -15.57
C ILE A 58 -4.05 -11.05 -15.09
N SER A 59 -3.93 -11.35 -13.80
CA SER A 59 -4.45 -12.58 -13.18
C SER A 59 -4.62 -12.39 -11.67
N HIS A 60 -5.74 -12.84 -11.12
CA HIS A 60 -6.02 -12.81 -9.68
C HIS A 60 -6.71 -14.10 -9.23
N GLU A 61 -6.02 -14.90 -8.42
CA GLU A 61 -6.56 -16.12 -7.83
C GLU A 61 -7.25 -15.83 -6.49
N THR A 62 -8.46 -15.26 -6.55
CA THR A 62 -9.23 -14.85 -5.36
C THR A 62 -9.61 -16.02 -4.43
N ASN A 63 -9.81 -17.22 -4.96
CA ASN A 63 -10.29 -18.38 -4.19
C ASN A 63 -9.17 -19.24 -3.57
N ASN A 64 -7.90 -18.92 -3.79
CA ASN A 64 -6.77 -19.71 -3.27
C ASN A 64 -6.26 -19.24 -1.90
N HIS A 65 -7.03 -18.40 -1.21
CA HIS A 65 -6.74 -17.95 0.14
C HIS A 65 -7.39 -18.89 1.16
N ASN A 66 -6.65 -19.20 2.22
CA ASN A 66 -7.11 -19.98 3.36
C ASN A 66 -7.33 -19.13 4.61
N HIS A 67 -7.48 -17.82 4.40
CA HIS A 67 -7.75 -16.84 5.44
C HIS A 67 -8.59 -15.70 4.85
N LEU A 68 -9.24 -14.94 5.71
CA LEU A 68 -9.97 -13.75 5.31
C LEU A 68 -8.99 -12.59 5.04
N GLY A 69 -9.38 -11.72 4.13
CA GLY A 69 -8.75 -10.41 3.98
C GLY A 69 -9.19 -9.48 5.11
N ASN A 70 -8.40 -8.43 5.34
CA ASN A 70 -8.74 -7.33 6.25
C ASN A 70 -8.53 -6.00 5.51
N ALA A 71 -9.61 -5.47 4.94
CA ALA A 71 -9.59 -4.20 4.22
C ALA A 71 -9.17 -3.04 5.13
N VAL A 72 -9.65 -3.01 6.38
CA VAL A 72 -9.30 -1.97 7.36
C VAL A 72 -7.80 -1.96 7.63
N SER A 73 -7.18 -3.12 7.87
CA SER A 73 -5.72 -3.21 8.05
C SER A 73 -4.95 -2.76 6.81
N SER A 74 -5.50 -3.03 5.62
CA SER A 74 -4.90 -2.62 4.35
C SER A 74 -4.97 -1.09 4.20
N GLU A 75 -6.09 -0.47 4.57
CA GLU A 75 -6.28 0.99 4.55
C GLU A 75 -5.39 1.70 5.56
N ILE A 76 -5.29 1.19 6.79
CA ILE A 76 -4.37 1.72 7.82
C ILE A 76 -2.94 1.72 7.28
N ARG A 77 -2.54 0.67 6.58
CA ARG A 77 -1.20 0.57 6.01
C ARG A 77 -0.93 1.64 4.95
N ILE A 78 -1.90 1.90 4.07
CA ILE A 78 -1.80 2.99 3.09
C ILE A 78 -1.68 4.34 3.80
N PHE A 79 -2.44 4.54 4.87
CA PHE A 79 -2.39 5.77 5.66
C PHE A 79 -1.02 5.97 6.31
N GLU A 80 -0.46 4.93 6.94
CA GLU A 80 0.89 4.96 7.52
C GLU A 80 1.97 5.24 6.46
N GLU A 81 1.83 4.68 5.25
CA GLU A 81 2.70 5.00 4.12
C GLU A 81 2.66 6.47 3.75
N LYS A 82 1.47 7.05 3.60
CA LYS A 82 1.31 8.47 3.27
C LYS A 82 1.93 9.39 4.32
N ILE A 83 1.79 9.07 5.60
CA ILE A 83 2.45 9.84 6.67
C ILE A 83 3.96 9.77 6.51
N ARG A 84 4.51 8.56 6.34
CA ARG A 84 5.96 8.36 6.20
C ARG A 84 6.53 9.06 4.98
N ASP A 85 5.86 8.93 3.83
CA ASP A 85 6.28 9.59 2.59
C ASP A 85 6.22 11.11 2.75
N ARG A 86 5.20 11.64 3.46
CA ARG A 86 5.17 13.07 3.80
C ARG A 86 6.37 13.45 4.64
N THR A 87 6.72 12.68 5.68
CA THR A 87 7.87 13.01 6.55
C THR A 87 9.22 12.93 5.84
N ILE A 88 9.41 11.96 4.95
CA ILE A 88 10.67 11.81 4.18
C ILE A 88 10.81 12.92 3.15
N ASN A 89 9.71 13.29 2.48
CA ASN A 89 9.71 14.37 1.48
C ASN A 89 9.52 15.75 2.12
N TYR A 90 9.48 15.85 3.45
CA TYR A 90 9.27 17.10 4.15
C TYR A 90 10.54 17.95 4.11
N ASN A 91 10.57 18.92 3.19
CA ASN A 91 11.60 19.94 3.12
C ASN A 91 11.03 21.34 3.40
N GLU A 92 10.01 21.43 4.26
CA GLU A 92 9.45 22.72 4.66
C GLU A 92 10.36 23.37 5.68
N SER A 93 10.72 24.64 5.43
CA SER A 93 11.48 25.44 6.38
C SER A 93 10.66 25.66 7.65
N THR A 94 11.32 25.84 8.80
CA THR A 94 10.64 26.11 10.08
C THR A 94 9.66 27.29 9.99
N GLN A 95 9.94 28.29 9.13
CA GLN A 95 9.02 29.39 8.88
C GLN A 95 7.71 28.94 8.25
N THR A 96 7.77 28.09 7.22
CA THR A 96 6.57 27.54 6.55
C THR A 96 5.69 26.74 7.51
N ILE A 97 6.30 26.03 8.46
CA ILE A 97 5.57 25.31 9.52
C ILE A 97 4.81 26.28 10.43
N ILE A 98 5.49 27.34 10.88
CA ILE A 98 4.92 28.36 11.76
C ILE A 98 3.77 29.09 11.05
N ASP A 99 3.96 29.48 9.79
CA ASP A 99 2.96 30.18 8.99
C ASP A 99 1.68 29.33 8.82
N ASN A 100 1.82 28.04 8.52
CA ASN A 100 0.70 27.12 8.42
C ASN A 100 -0.04 26.93 9.75
N CYS A 101 0.67 26.89 10.88
CA CYS A 101 0.02 26.82 12.19
C CYS A 101 -0.77 28.09 12.48
N LEU A 102 -0.22 29.27 12.15
CA LEU A 102 -0.87 30.56 12.37
C LEU A 102 -2.13 30.73 11.51
N THR A 103 -2.10 30.31 10.24
CA THR A 103 -3.27 30.40 9.34
C THR A 103 -4.43 29.51 9.78
N ASN A 104 -4.17 28.32 10.30
CA ASN A 104 -5.23 27.43 10.80
C ASN A 104 -5.84 27.92 12.13
N LEU A 105 -5.12 28.72 12.92
CA LEU A 105 -5.63 29.30 14.15
C LEU A 105 -6.61 30.45 13.89
N SER A 106 -6.40 31.23 12.82
CA SER A 106 -7.29 32.36 12.47
C SER A 106 -8.68 31.93 11.99
N ASP A 107 -8.83 30.71 11.48
CA ASP A 107 -10.13 30.18 11.02
C ASP A 107 -10.99 29.58 12.16
N SER A 108 -10.44 29.46 13.38
CA SER A 108 -11.13 28.87 14.54
C SER A 108 -11.79 29.90 15.47
N THR A 109 -11.77 31.20 15.11
CA THR A 109 -12.33 32.29 15.92
C THR A 109 -13.56 32.95 15.29
N VAL A 110 -14.57 32.15 14.92
CA VAL A 110 -15.93 32.63 14.63
C VAL A 110 -16.93 31.88 15.51
#